data_AF-A0A2L1IQI4-F1
#
_entry.id   AF-A0A2L1IQI4-F1
#
_cell.length_a   1.000
_cell.length_b   1.000
_cell.length_c   1.000
_cell.angle_alpha   90.00
_cell.angle_beta   90.00
_cell.angle_gamma   90.00
#
_symmetry.space_group_name_H-M   'P 1'
#
loop_
_entity.id
_entity.type
_entity.pdbx_description
1 polymer ?
#
loop_
_entity_poly.entity_id
_entity_poly.type
_entity_poly.pdbx_seq_one_letter_code
_entity_poly.pdbx_strand_id
1 'polypeptide(L)'
;FPYDHWIKPDNRIGFVVMYSLTFFFANFGPNATTFIVPAEIFPARLRSTCHGISAATGKAGAIVGAFGFLYAAQPQDKTKTDAGYPPGIGVKNSLIMLGVINFVGMLFTFLVPEPKGKSLEELSGETEVE
;
A
#
# COMPACT_ATOMS: atom_id res chain seq x y z
N PHE A 1 -25.39 8.48 8.87
CA PHE A 1 -24.66 7.89 7.70
C PHE A 1 -24.07 6.53 8.10
N PRO A 2 -23.63 5.62 7.20
CA PRO A 2 -23.09 4.30 7.55
C PRO A 2 -21.94 4.33 8.57
N TYR A 3 -21.18 5.43 8.66
CA TYR A 3 -20.13 5.60 9.68
C TYR A 3 -20.68 5.59 11.12
N ASP A 4 -21.82 6.24 11.35
CA ASP A 4 -22.48 6.29 12.67
C ASP A 4 -23.03 4.92 13.10
N HIS A 5 -23.22 3.99 12.15
CA HIS A 5 -23.65 2.64 12.45
C HIS A 5 -22.52 1.82 13.08
N TRP A 6 -21.30 1.90 12.52
CA TRP A 6 -20.16 1.07 12.94
C TRP A 6 -19.47 1.55 14.22
N ILE A 7 -19.70 2.80 14.63
CA ILE A 7 -19.14 3.37 15.88
C ILE A 7 -19.95 2.96 17.12
N LYS A 8 -21.18 2.47 16.94
CA LYS A 8 -22.05 2.08 18.06
C LYS A 8 -21.47 0.89 18.82
N PRO A 9 -21.59 0.88 20.16
CA PRO A 9 -21.06 -0.20 20.99
C PRO A 9 -21.59 -1.59 20.62
N ASP A 10 -22.84 -1.67 20.15
CA ASP A 10 -23.49 -2.92 19.75
C ASP A 10 -22.85 -3.56 18.51
N ASN A 11 -22.20 -2.77 17.65
CA ASN A 11 -21.63 -3.22 16.38
C ASN A 11 -20.10 -3.40 16.43
N ARG A 12 -19.48 -3.29 17.62
CA ARG A 12 -18.03 -3.38 17.81
C ARG A 12 -17.44 -4.69 17.29
N ILE A 13 -18.14 -5.81 17.47
CA ILE A 13 -17.68 -7.13 16.99
C ILE A 13 -17.62 -7.13 15.46
N GLY A 14 -18.68 -6.64 14.80
CA GLY A 14 -18.71 -6.54 13.33
C GLY A 14 -17.63 -5.60 12.79
N PHE A 15 -17.38 -4.47 13.46
CA PHE A 15 -16.28 -3.57 13.13
C PHE A 15 -14.92 -4.26 13.23
N VAL A 16 -14.65 -4.96 14.34
CA VAL A 16 -13.39 -5.69 14.55
C VAL A 16 -13.20 -6.75 13.47
N VAL A 17 -14.22 -7.54 13.15
CA VAL A 17 -14.15 -8.56 12.10
C VAL A 17 -13.81 -7.95 10.74
N MET A 18 -14.49 -6.86 10.34
CA MET A 18 -14.18 -6.19 9.08
C MET A 18 -12.78 -5.57 9.06
N TYR A 19 -12.35 -5.00 10.17
CA TYR A 19 -10.99 -4.46 10.33
C TYR A 19 -9.94 -5.58 10.20
N SER A 20 -10.14 -6.70 10.89
CA SER A 20 -9.26 -7.87 10.83
C SER A 20 -9.19 -8.47 9.43
N LEU A 21 -10.31 -8.59 8.73
CA LEU A 21 -10.33 -9.06 7.34
C LEU A 21 -9.57 -8.12 6.40
N THR A 22 -9.77 -6.81 6.55
CA THR A 22 -9.03 -5.80 5.77
C THR A 22 -7.53 -5.94 6.00
N PHE A 23 -7.12 -6.07 7.26
CA PHE A 23 -5.72 -6.27 7.62
C PHE A 23 -5.16 -7.59 7.09
N PHE A 24 -5.94 -8.67 7.16
CA PHE A 24 -5.56 -9.97 6.60
C PHE A 24 -5.27 -9.87 5.11
N PHE A 25 -6.18 -9.33 4.29
CA PHE A 25 -5.99 -9.24 2.84
C PHE A 25 -4.85 -8.28 2.45
N ALA A 26 -4.66 -7.18 3.20
CA ALA A 26 -3.54 -6.28 2.99
C ALA A 26 -2.19 -6.99 3.17
N ASN A 27 -2.09 -7.90 4.14
CA ASN A 27 -0.86 -8.66 4.41
C ASN A 27 -0.71 -9.90 3.51
N PHE A 28 -1.80 -10.62 3.23
CA PHE A 28 -1.80 -11.85 2.45
C PHE A 28 -1.45 -11.63 0.98
N GLY A 29 -1.84 -10.49 0.40
CA GLY A 29 -1.57 -10.17 -1.01
C GLY A 29 -0.49 -9.10 -1.17
N PRO A 30 -0.86 -7.81 -1.21
CA PRO A 30 0.05 -6.74 -1.63
C PRO A 30 1.34 -6.65 -0.81
N ASN A 31 1.25 -6.83 0.52
CA ASN A 31 2.44 -6.76 1.37
C ASN A 31 3.47 -7.83 0.97
N ALA A 32 3.07 -9.11 0.93
CA ALA A 32 3.96 -10.19 0.56
C ALA A 32 4.50 -10.06 -0.88
N THR A 33 3.63 -9.75 -1.85
CA THR A 33 4.00 -9.65 -3.26
C THR A 33 5.01 -8.52 -3.53
N THR A 34 4.88 -7.37 -2.86
CA THR A 34 5.82 -6.25 -3.05
C THR A 34 7.24 -6.53 -2.56
N PHE A 35 7.43 -7.49 -1.64
CA PHE A 35 8.76 -7.92 -1.22
C PHE A 35 9.35 -9.01 -2.12
N ILE A 36 8.51 -9.94 -2.58
CA ILE A 36 8.97 -11.13 -3.31
C ILE A 36 9.23 -10.81 -4.78
N VAL A 37 8.32 -10.09 -5.44
CA VAL A 37 8.36 -9.87 -6.89
C VAL A 37 9.65 -9.16 -7.38
N PRO A 38 10.17 -8.13 -6.70
CA PRO A 38 11.47 -7.54 -7.08
C PRO A 38 12.63 -8.55 -7.02
N ALA A 39 12.62 -9.49 -6.08
CA ALA A 39 13.67 -10.49 -5.97
C ALA A 39 13.62 -11.53 -7.12
N GLU A 40 12.42 -11.78 -7.66
CA GLU A 40 12.17 -12.76 -8.73
C GLU A 40 12.30 -12.17 -10.14
N ILE A 41 12.07 -10.86 -10.33
CA ILE A 41 12.14 -10.24 -11.66
C ILE A 41 13.54 -9.71 -11.99
N PHE A 42 14.33 -9.29 -10.99
CA PHE A 42 15.62 -8.66 -11.30
C PHE A 42 16.73 -9.68 -11.64
N PRO A 43 17.48 -9.46 -12.75
CA PRO A 43 18.59 -10.33 -13.15
C PRO A 43 19.64 -10.45 -12.06
N ALA A 44 20.26 -11.62 -11.92
CA ALA A 44 21.19 -11.94 -10.84
C ALA A 44 22.34 -10.93 -10.71
N ARG A 45 22.79 -10.36 -11.84
CA ARG A 45 23.87 -9.35 -11.91
C ARG A 45 23.49 -7.98 -11.30
N LEU A 46 22.20 -7.60 -11.31
CA LEU A 46 21.71 -6.28 -10.88
C LEU A 46 20.78 -6.36 -9.66
N ARG A 47 20.49 -7.57 -9.17
CA ARG A 47 19.53 -7.84 -8.10
C ARG A 47 19.76 -6.98 -6.85
N SER A 48 20.99 -6.81 -6.38
CA SER A 48 21.26 -6.04 -5.16
C SER A 48 20.94 -4.55 -5.31
N THR A 49 21.32 -3.93 -6.44
CA THR A 49 21.04 -2.52 -6.72
C THR A 49 19.55 -2.29 -6.93
N CYS A 50 18.90 -3.10 -7.77
CA CYS A 50 17.48 -2.94 -8.08
C CYS A 50 16.58 -3.27 -6.87
N HIS A 51 16.90 -4.31 -6.10
CA HIS A 51 16.21 -4.60 -4.84
C HIS A 51 16.42 -3.49 -3.80
N GLY A 52 17.64 -2.92 -3.73
CA GLY A 52 17.94 -1.79 -2.85
C GLY A 52 17.11 -0.53 -3.18
N ILE A 53 17.00 -0.18 -4.46
CA ILE A 53 16.17 0.95 -4.92
C ILE A 53 14.68 0.68 -4.67
N SER A 54 14.20 -0.54 -4.93
CA SER A 54 12.83 -0.95 -4.63
C SER A 54 12.52 -0.86 -3.13
N ALA A 55 13.44 -1.30 -2.28
CA ALA A 55 13.29 -1.21 -0.83
C ALA A 55 13.31 0.26 -0.34
N ALA A 56 14.18 1.10 -0.90
CA ALA A 56 14.28 2.51 -0.56
C ALA A 56 13.00 3.28 -0.94
N THR A 57 12.47 3.04 -2.15
CA THR A 57 11.22 3.66 -2.63
C THR A 57 10.02 3.22 -1.79
N GLY A 58 9.93 1.94 -1.40
CA GLY A 58 8.91 1.44 -0.48
C GLY A 58 8.96 2.14 0.89
N LYS A 59 10.16 2.31 1.46
CA LYS A 59 10.35 3.03 2.73
C LYS A 59 10.01 4.52 2.61
N ALA A 60 10.39 5.17 1.53
CA ALA A 60 10.04 6.57 1.28
C ALA A 60 8.52 6.75 1.17
N GLY A 61 7.84 5.86 0.44
CA GLY A 61 6.37 5.83 0.37
C GLY A 61 5.71 5.66 1.73
N ALA A 62 6.26 4.79 2.60
CA ALA A 62 5.76 4.62 3.96
C ALA A 62 5.88 5.90 4.82
N ILE A 63 6.99 6.63 4.70
CA ILE A 63 7.18 7.92 5.39
C ILE A 63 6.16 8.94 4.89
N VAL A 64 6.01 9.08 3.57
CA VAL A 64 5.04 10.00 2.96
C VAL A 64 3.62 9.63 3.36
N GLY A 65 3.28 8.34 3.37
CA GLY A 65 1.96 7.86 3.79
C GLY A 65 1.68 8.14 5.27
N ALA A 66 2.64 7.87 6.16
CA ALA A 66 2.49 8.08 7.60
C ALA A 66 2.27 9.56 7.93
N PHE A 67 3.18 10.43 7.49
CA PHE A 67 3.04 11.88 7.76
C PHE A 67 1.91 12.49 6.93
N GLY A 68 1.81 12.16 5.65
CA GLY A 68 0.77 12.68 4.76
C GLY A 68 -0.64 12.36 5.26
N PHE A 69 -0.88 11.14 5.73
CA PHE A 69 -2.16 10.77 6.33
C PHE A 69 -2.42 11.52 7.64
N LEU A 70 -1.41 11.67 8.52
CA LEU A 70 -1.55 12.41 9.78
C LEU A 70 -2.01 13.85 9.54
N TYR A 71 -1.45 14.54 8.55
CA TYR A 71 -1.86 15.91 8.20
C TYR A 71 -3.19 15.92 7.44
N ALA A 72 -3.41 15.00 6.51
CA ALA A 72 -4.61 14.98 5.68
C ALA A 72 -5.88 14.59 6.46
N ALA A 73 -5.78 13.65 7.40
CA ALA A 73 -6.90 13.13 8.17
C ALA A 73 -7.48 14.12 9.19
N GLN A 74 -6.76 15.22 9.48
CA GLN A 74 -7.22 16.27 10.39
C GLN A 74 -8.58 16.83 9.96
N PRO A 75 -9.46 17.19 10.92
CA PRO A 75 -10.74 17.81 10.60
C PRO A 75 -10.59 19.10 9.79
N GLN A 76 -11.57 19.35 8.90
CA GLN A 76 -11.62 20.60 8.12
C GLN A 76 -11.95 21.82 8.99
N ASP A 77 -12.57 21.60 10.14
CA ASP A 77 -12.92 22.62 11.11
C ASP A 77 -11.74 22.93 12.03
N LYS A 78 -11.24 24.17 11.97
CA LYS A 78 -10.12 24.69 12.77
C LYS A 78 -10.34 24.57 14.28
N THR A 79 -11.59 24.45 14.73
CA THR A 79 -11.91 24.33 16.17
C THR A 79 -11.75 22.91 16.71
N LYS A 80 -11.60 21.92 15.82
CA LYS A 80 -11.52 20.49 16.14
C LYS A 80 -10.19 19.85 15.71
N THR A 81 -9.28 20.63 15.14
CA THR A 81 -7.93 20.17 14.78
C THR A 81 -7.07 19.98 16.02
N ASP A 82 -6.21 18.96 15.98
CA ASP A 82 -5.25 18.71 17.06
C ASP A 82 -4.25 19.87 17.18
N ALA A 83 -3.82 20.16 18.41
CA ALA A 83 -2.90 21.27 18.67
C ALA A 83 -1.59 21.11 17.89
N GLY A 84 -1.29 22.09 17.03
CA GLY A 84 -0.08 22.11 16.19
C GLY A 84 -0.28 21.62 14.75
N TYR A 85 -1.49 21.20 14.35
CA TYR A 85 -1.79 20.78 12.97
C TYR A 85 -2.66 21.79 12.21
N PRO A 86 -2.43 22.01 10.91
CA PRO A 86 -3.35 22.75 10.05
C PRO A 86 -4.62 21.92 9.76
N PRO A 87 -5.74 22.56 9.36
CA PRO A 87 -6.94 21.86 8.90
C PRO A 87 -6.62 20.93 7.73
N GLY A 88 -7.00 19.67 7.89
CA GLY A 88 -6.84 18.64 6.88
C GLY A 88 -8.05 18.55 5.95
N ILE A 89 -8.04 17.54 5.10
CA ILE A 89 -9.17 17.19 4.22
C ILE A 89 -10.20 16.30 4.94
N GLY A 90 -9.90 15.83 6.16
CA GLY A 90 -10.74 14.98 6.99
C GLY A 90 -10.58 13.50 6.69
N VAL A 91 -10.76 12.67 7.73
CA VAL A 91 -10.59 11.19 7.69
C VAL A 91 -11.29 10.54 6.50
N LYS A 92 -12.54 10.92 6.20
CA LYS A 92 -13.30 10.35 5.08
C LYS A 92 -12.61 10.56 3.74
N ASN A 93 -12.18 11.79 3.45
CA ASN A 93 -11.56 12.13 2.19
C ASN A 93 -10.15 11.52 2.08
N SER A 94 -9.42 11.46 3.19
CA SER A 94 -8.14 10.76 3.27
C SER A 94 -8.27 9.26 2.97
N LEU A 95 -9.30 8.59 3.50
CA LEU A 95 -9.55 7.18 3.21
C LEU A 95 -9.93 6.94 1.75
N ILE A 96 -10.71 7.84 1.13
CA ILE A 96 -11.01 7.77 -0.30
C ILE A 96 -9.74 7.95 -1.13
N MET A 97 -8.88 8.92 -0.78
CA MET A 97 -7.60 9.14 -1.44
C MET A 97 -6.70 7.89 -1.38
N LEU A 98 -6.57 7.27 -0.20
CA LEU A 98 -5.84 6.01 -0.04
C LEU A 98 -6.44 4.88 -0.88
N GLY A 99 -7.78 4.82 -0.98
CA GLY A 99 -8.48 3.88 -1.85
C GLY A 99 -8.13 4.07 -3.33
N VAL A 100 -8.07 5.32 -3.81
CA VAL A 100 -7.65 5.63 -5.19
C VAL A 100 -6.19 5.24 -5.42
N ILE A 101 -5.29 5.53 -4.48
CA ILE A 101 -3.87 5.14 -4.58
C ILE A 101 -3.74 3.61 -4.68
N ASN A 102 -4.47 2.85 -3.87
CA ASN A 102 -4.49 1.38 -3.94
C ASN A 102 -5.03 0.88 -5.28
N PHE A 103 -6.08 1.51 -5.81
CA PHE A 103 -6.63 1.14 -7.12
C PHE A 103 -5.64 1.43 -8.26
N VAL A 104 -4.96 2.57 -8.21
CA VAL A 104 -3.87 2.88 -9.15
C VAL A 104 -2.75 1.84 -9.03
N GLY A 105 -2.33 1.48 -7.81
CA GLY A 105 -1.35 0.42 -7.59
C GLY A 105 -1.76 -0.94 -8.17
N MET A 106 -3.04 -1.30 -8.06
CA MET A 106 -3.60 -2.48 -8.72
C MET A 106 -3.45 -2.39 -10.24
N LEU A 107 -3.74 -1.25 -10.86
CA LEU A 107 -3.57 -1.07 -12.30
C LEU A 107 -2.10 -1.22 -12.74
N PHE A 108 -1.17 -0.66 -11.97
CA PHE A 108 0.26 -0.81 -12.24
C PHE A 108 0.75 -2.24 -12.06
N THR A 109 0.08 -3.06 -11.24
CA THR A 109 0.42 -4.48 -11.07
C THR A 109 0.26 -5.25 -12.38
N PHE A 110 -0.67 -4.86 -13.28
CA PHE A 110 -0.79 -5.48 -14.60
C PHE A 110 0.40 -5.22 -15.54
N LEU A 111 1.21 -4.19 -15.25
CA LEU A 111 2.44 -3.91 -16.01
C LEU A 111 3.63 -4.76 -15.52
N VAL A 112 3.49 -5.41 -14.36
CA VAL A 112 4.53 -6.25 -13.79
C VAL A 112 4.41 -7.66 -14.37
N PRO A 113 5.46 -8.19 -15.02
CA PRO A 113 5.41 -9.54 -15.57
C PRO A 113 5.25 -10.58 -14.45
N GLU A 114 4.31 -11.51 -14.62
CA GLU A 114 4.07 -12.60 -13.67
C GLU A 114 5.30 -13.54 -13.63
N PRO A 115 5.97 -13.66 -12.46
CA PRO A 115 7.18 -14.48 -12.34
C PRO A 115 6.89 -15.98 -12.12
N LYS A 116 5.63 -16.34 -11.84
CA LYS A 116 5.26 -17.71 -11.45
C LYS A 116 5.56 -18.73 -12.55
N GLY A 117 6.48 -19.65 -12.25
CA GLY A 117 6.80 -20.80 -13.09
C GLY A 117 7.78 -20.54 -14.23
N LYS A 118 8.42 -19.37 -14.27
CA LYS A 118 9.51 -19.06 -15.20
C LYS A 118 10.85 -19.07 -14.48
N SER A 119 11.91 -19.50 -15.17
CA SER A 119 13.26 -19.40 -14.61
C SER A 119 13.72 -17.94 -14.59
N LEU A 120 14.67 -17.61 -13.71
CA LEU A 120 15.24 -16.26 -13.63
C LEU A 120 15.89 -15.82 -14.95
N GLU A 121 16.46 -16.77 -15.67
CA GLU A 121 17.16 -16.58 -16.95
C GLU A 121 16.17 -16.29 -18.10
N GLU A 122 14.99 -16.91 -18.06
CA GLU A 122 13.90 -16.64 -19.01
C GLU A 122 13.24 -15.26 -18.76
N LEU A 123 13.14 -14.84 -17.50
CA LEU A 123 12.60 -13.53 -17.12
C LEU A 123 13.60 -12.39 -17.39
N SER A 124 14.90 -12.65 -17.24
CA SER A 124 15.97 -11.68 -17.51
C SER A 124 16.36 -11.58 -18.99
N GLY A 125 15.91 -12.52 -19.83
CA GLY A 125 16.33 -12.63 -21.24
C GLY A 125 17.76 -13.16 -21.40
N GLU A 126 18.34 -13.77 -20.36
CA GLU A 126 19.71 -14.32 -20.40
C GLU A 126 19.78 -15.63 -21.22
N THR A 127 18.65 -16.22 -21.62
CA THR A 127 18.59 -17.43 -22.46
C THR A 127 18.66 -17.16 -23.98
N GLU A 128 18.52 -15.91 -24.45
CA GLU A 128 18.53 -15.58 -25.89
C GLU A 128 19.93 -15.33 -26.49
N VAL A 129 21.00 -15.59 -25.72
CA VAL A 129 22.38 -15.49 -26.22
C VAL A 129 22.92 -16.88 -26.54
N GLU A 130 22.41 -17.49 -27.60
CA GLU A 130 23.12 -18.54 -28.36
C GLU A 130 22.77 -18.48 -29.85
#